data_AF-A0A699WSY9-F1
#
_entry.id   AF-A0A699WSY9-F1
#
_cell.length_a   1.000
_cell.length_b   1.000
_cell.length_c   1.000
_cell.angle_alpha   90.00
_cell.angle_beta   90.00
_cell.angle_gamma   90.00
#
_symmetry.space_group_name_H-M   'P 1'
#
loop_
_entity.id
_entity.type
_entity.pdbx_description
1 polymer ?
#
loop_
_entity_poly.entity_id
_entity_poly.type
_entity_poly.pdbx_seq_one_letter_code
_entity_poly.pdbx_strand_id
1 'polypeptide(L)' 'KANVVADALSRKSGMIAGIKKEDSEIWTIVENLNKQVEFRLDDDKVLWQDTRLVVPNDASLREALLAEAHSS' A
#
# COMPACT_ATOMS: atom_id res chain seq x y z
N LYS A 1 28.33 -20.42 38.56
CA LYS A 1 26.85 -20.40 38.43
C LYS A 1 26.29 -19.08 37.82
N ALA A 2 27.12 -18.06 37.54
CA ALA A 2 26.66 -16.77 36.98
C ALA A 2 26.38 -16.78 35.46
N ASN A 3 27.12 -17.57 34.67
CA ASN A 3 27.00 -17.56 33.20
C ASN A 3 25.65 -18.08 32.67
N VAL A 4 24.99 -18.99 33.38
CA VAL A 4 23.67 -19.53 32.97
C VAL A 4 22.55 -18.50 33.09
N VAL A 5 22.68 -17.56 34.05
CA VAL A 5 21.71 -16.47 34.23
C VAL A 5 21.89 -15.41 33.15
N ALA A 6 23.15 -15.13 32.77
CA ALA A 6 23.47 -14.20 31.70
C ALA A 6 22.99 -14.70 30.32
N ASP A 7 23.17 -15.98 30.02
CA ASP A 7 22.68 -16.59 28.77
C ASP A 7 21.15 -16.58 28.68
N ALA A 8 20.44 -16.93 29.77
CA ALA A 8 18.98 -16.89 29.81
C ALA A 8 18.43 -15.46 29.61
N LEU A 9 19.08 -14.45 30.22
CA LEU A 9 18.70 -13.04 30.07
C LEU A 9 18.96 -12.53 28.65
N SER A 10 20.07 -12.92 28.04
CA SER A 10 20.40 -12.56 26.65
C SER A 10 19.38 -13.13 25.66
N ARG A 11 18.99 -14.41 25.83
CA ARG A 11 17.95 -15.03 25.00
C ARG A 11 16.60 -14.35 25.16
N LYS A 12 16.20 -14.03 26.38
CA LYS A 12 14.94 -13.32 26.66
C LYS A 12 14.93 -11.91 26.06
N SER A 13 16.06 -11.22 26.11
CA SER A 13 16.22 -9.90 25.47
C SER A 13 16.11 -9.99 23.94
N GLY A 14 16.74 -11.00 23.33
CA GLY A 14 16.65 -11.24 21.89
C GLY A 14 15.23 -11.52 21.39
N MET A 15 14.44 -12.28 22.16
CA MET A 15 13.02 -12.51 21.84
C MET A 15 12.20 -11.23 21.86
N ILE A 16 12.41 -10.38 22.87
CA ILE A 16 11.71 -9.09 22.99
C ILE A 16 12.10 -8.14 21.85
N ALA A 17 13.38 -8.15 21.44
CA ALA A 17 13.85 -7.37 20.31
C ALA A 17 13.28 -7.86 18.96
N GLY A 18 13.11 -9.17 18.79
CA GLY A 18 12.45 -9.77 17.62
C GLY A 18 11.00 -9.33 17.49
N ILE A 19 10.22 -9.45 18.56
CA ILE A 19 8.79 -9.06 18.59
C ILE A 19 8.61 -7.58 18.24
N LYS A 20 9.44 -6.69 18.81
CA LYS A 20 9.40 -5.25 18.50
C LYS A 20 9.69 -4.94 17.03
N LYS A 21 10.54 -5.74 16.37
CA LYS A 21 10.86 -5.59 14.95
C LYS A 21 9.67 -6.03 14.10
N GLU A 22 9.09 -7.18 14.41
CA GLU A 22 7.91 -7.70 13.71
C GLU A 22 6.71 -6.72 13.82
N ASP A 23 6.49 -6.11 14.99
CA ASP A 23 5.47 -5.05 15.18
C ASP A 23 5.70 -3.85 14.26
N SER A 24 6.96 -3.44 14.05
CA SER A 24 7.30 -2.32 13.16
C SER A 24 7.09 -2.65 11.67
N GLU A 25 7.31 -3.91 11.29
CA GLU A 25 7.04 -4.41 9.94
C GLU A 25 5.53 -4.48 9.68
N ILE A 26 4.74 -4.90 10.68
CA ILE A 26 3.26 -4.89 10.62
C ILE A 26 2.74 -3.47 10.46
N TRP A 27 3.24 -2.50 11.23
CA TRP A 27 2.82 -1.10 11.10
C TRP A 27 3.10 -0.56 9.70
N THR A 28 4.27 -0.88 9.13
CA THR A 28 4.64 -0.47 7.77
C THR A 28 3.71 -1.07 6.71
N ILE A 29 3.29 -2.33 6.88
CA ILE A 29 2.31 -2.98 6.00
C ILE A 29 0.95 -2.30 6.13
N VAL A 30 0.48 -2.02 7.35
CA VAL A 30 -0.79 -1.32 7.59
C VAL A 30 -0.79 0.08 6.95
N GLU A 31 0.30 0.85 7.10
CA GLU A 31 0.43 2.15 6.45
C GLU A 31 0.45 2.05 4.92
N ASN A 32 1.11 1.03 4.35
CA ASN A 32 1.11 0.83 2.90
C ASN A 32 -0.24 0.31 2.37
N LEU A 33 -0.97 -0.49 3.14
CA LEU A 33 -2.33 -0.91 2.79
C LEU A 33 -3.31 0.26 2.88
N ASN A 34 -3.13 1.17 3.83
CA ASN A 34 -3.95 2.38 3.94
C ASN A 34 -3.64 3.41 2.84
N LYS A 35 -2.47 3.32 2.20
CA LYS A 35 -2.13 4.09 0.99
C LYS A 35 -2.71 3.48 -0.29
N GLN A 36 -3.50 2.41 -0.22
CA GLN A 36 -4.18 1.89 -1.40
C GLN A 36 -5.08 2.97 -2.00
N VAL A 37 -4.92 3.13 -3.30
CA VAL A 37 -5.62 4.12 -4.09
C VAL A 37 -7.11 3.84 -4.05
N GLU A 38 -7.88 4.82 -3.58
CA GLU A 38 -9.33 4.76 -3.65
C GLU A 38 -9.77 5.10 -5.08
N PHE A 39 -10.10 4.07 -5.85
CA PHE A 39 -10.68 4.23 -7.18
C PHE A 39 -12.16 4.60 -7.03
N ARG A 40 -12.58 5.67 -7.70
CA ARG A 40 -13.98 6.12 -7.72
C ARG A 40 -14.52 6.00 -9.13
N LEU A 41 -15.74 5.48 -9.26
CA LEU A 41 -16.45 5.43 -10.54
C LEU A 41 -17.50 6.55 -10.54
N ASP A 42 -17.45 7.41 -11.55
CA ASP A 42 -18.41 8.50 -11.71
C ASP A 42 -19.68 8.04 -12.44
N ASP A 43 -20.71 8.91 -12.47
CA ASP A 43 -21.99 8.64 -13.13
C ASP A 43 -21.81 8.33 -14.63
N ASP A 44 -20.80 8.95 -15.26
CA ASP A 44 -20.41 8.72 -16.66
C ASP A 44 -19.58 7.44 -16.88
N LYS A 45 -19.52 6.54 -15.89
CA LYS A 45 -18.71 5.28 -15.93
C LYS A 45 -17.22 5.52 -16.08
N VAL A 46 -16.76 6.69 -15.67
CA VAL A 46 -15.36 7.10 -15.70
C VAL A 46 -14.66 6.73 -14.41
N LEU A 47 -13.49 6.08 -14.51
CA LEU A 47 -12.69 5.70 -13.35
C LEU A 47 -11.71 6.82 -12.97
N TRP A 48 -11.75 7.23 -11.71
CA TRP A 48 -10.91 8.28 -11.15
C TRP A 48 -10.00 7.73 -10.05
N GLN A 49 -8.74 8.15 -10.07
CA GLN A 49 -7.79 7.98 -8.96
C GLN A 49 -7.53 9.36 -8.39
N ASP A 50 -8.01 9.62 -7.17
CA ASP A 50 -7.93 10.93 -6.53
C ASP A 50 -8.55 12.03 -7.42
N THR A 51 -7.72 12.79 -8.15
CA THR A 51 -8.09 13.85 -9.10
C THR A 51 -7.72 13.53 -10.56
N ARG A 52 -7.20 12.32 -10.83
CA ARG A 52 -6.70 11.90 -12.14
C ARG A 52 -7.67 10.94 -12.81
N LEU A 53 -7.97 11.24 -14.08
CA LEU A 53 -8.70 10.34 -14.96
C LEU A 53 -7.87 9.09 -15.23
N VAL A 54 -8.40 7.91 -14.92
CA VAL A 54 -7.77 6.63 -15.24
C VAL A 54 -8.37 6.14 -16.55
N VAL A 55 -7.59 6.26 -17.63
CA VAL A 55 -7.97 5.70 -18.93
C VAL A 55 -7.85 4.17 -18.85
N PRO A 56 -8.95 3.41 -18.97
CA PRO A 56 -8.87 1.96 -19.01
C PRO A 56 -7.95 1.53 -20.17
N ASN A 57 -7.19 0.45 -20.00
CA ASN A 57 -6.32 -0.08 -21.07
C ASN A 57 -7.09 -0.63 -22.28
N ASP A 58 -8.40 -0.45 -22.30
CA ASP A 58 -9.27 -0.80 -23.41
C ASP A 58 -9.08 0.19 -24.56
N ALA A 59 -8.76 -0.33 -25.75
CA ALA A 59 -8.38 0.51 -26.89
C ALA A 59 -9.53 1.44 -27.32
N SER A 60 -10.77 0.96 -27.30
CA SER A 60 -11.93 1.75 -27.73
C SER A 60 -12.19 2.96 -26.83
N LEU A 61 -11.97 2.84 -25.53
CA LEU A 61 -12.15 3.94 -24.58
C LEU A 61 -11.04 4.98 -24.68
N ARG A 62 -9.80 4.53 -24.93
CA ARG A 62 -8.67 5.45 -25.17
C ARG A 62 -8.87 6.31 -26.42
N GLU A 63 -9.31 5.70 -27.52
CA GLU A 63 -9.56 6.42 -28.78
C GLU A 63 -10.72 7.42 -28.66
N ALA A 64 -11.79 7.07 -27.93
CA ALA A 64 -12.93 7.97 -27.70
C ALA A 64 -12.50 9.24 -26.93
N LEU A 65 -11.71 9.08 -25.86
CA LEU A 65 -11.18 10.21 -25.09
C LEU A 65 -10.21 11.09 -25.90
N LEU A 66 -9.34 10.48 -26.72
CA LEU A 66 -8.44 11.21 -27.62
C LEU A 66 -9.23 12.05 -28.64
N ALA A 67 -10.31 11.50 -29.19
CA ALA A 67 -11.13 12.20 -30.17
C ALA A 67 -11.90 13.38 -29.56
N GLU A 68 -12.45 13.23 -28.34
CA GLU A 68 -13.14 14.29 -27.62
C GLU A 68 -12.20 15.44 -27.25
N ALA A 69 -11.01 15.12 -26.72
CA ALA A 69 -9.98 16.12 -26.41
C ALA A 69 -9.46 16.86 -27.65
N HIS A 70 -9.41 16.20 -28.81
CA HIS A 70 -9.00 16.80 -30.08
C HIS A 70 -10.07 17.66 -30.75
N SER A 71 -11.32 17.61 -30.29
CA SER A 71 -12.44 18.36 -30.88
C SER A 71 -12.73 19.69 -30.18
N SER A 72 -11.84 20.14 -29.28
CA SER A 72 -11.97 21.38 -28.50
C SER A 72 -11.51 22.64 -29.23
#